data_AF-A0A518S7L2-F1
#
_entry.id   AF-A0A518S7L2-F1
#
_cell.length_a   1.000
_cell.length_b   1.000
_cell.length_c   1.000
_cell.angle_alpha   90.00
_cell.angle_beta   90.00
_cell.angle_gamma   90.00
#
_symmetry.space_group_name_H-M   'P 1'
#
loop_
_entity.id
_entity.type
_entity.pdbx_description
1 polymer ?
#
loop_
_entity_poly.entity_id
_entity_poly.type
_entity_poly.pdbx_seq_one_letter_code
_entity_poly.pdbx_strand_id
1 'polypeptide(L)'
;MPSTHRSDGGHTVYHQLLSTIIDSSFWYYPHPQNLDDRITTAITTGDPAIRLMHPTTSATLEVEYTPTTDTFATLALNAALDPTLESKDAYFAGSLALTHKLIGASHQTPHLTPHADPIYVLTAPLSPQTTTDELTRILSAITTTSHAIDALHTNICSPLKQYVHPVCTSIPPKPRDT
;
A
#
# COMPACT_ATOMS: atom_id res chain seq x y z
N MET A 1 23.74 -23.42 -8.75
CA MET A 1 24.21 -22.17 -8.11
C MET A 1 24.24 -21.07 -9.16
N PRO A 2 23.44 -20.00 -9.01
CA PRO A 2 23.76 -18.71 -9.59
C PRO A 2 24.17 -17.75 -8.47
N SER A 3 25.47 -17.44 -8.44
CA SER A 3 26.00 -16.25 -7.80
C SER A 3 25.43 -15.04 -8.54
N THR A 4 24.55 -14.27 -7.89
CA THR A 4 24.18 -12.94 -8.36
C THR A 4 24.68 -11.94 -7.33
N HIS A 5 25.76 -11.25 -7.67
CA HIS A 5 26.05 -9.94 -7.13
C HIS A 5 24.82 -9.06 -7.43
N ARG A 6 23.84 -9.01 -6.53
CA ARG A 6 22.85 -7.94 -6.49
C ARG A 6 23.66 -6.68 -6.15
N SER A 7 23.90 -5.85 -7.15
CA SER A 7 24.73 -4.65 -7.08
C SER A 7 24.29 -3.73 -5.94
N ASP A 8 25.24 -3.20 -5.17
CA ASP A 8 25.03 -2.16 -4.14
C ASP A 8 24.19 -0.97 -4.64
N GLY A 9 24.18 -0.72 -5.95
CA GLY A 9 23.33 0.31 -6.58
C GLY A 9 21.82 0.07 -6.44
N GLY A 10 21.35 -1.19 -6.48
CA GLY A 10 19.93 -1.50 -6.30
C GLY A 10 19.47 -1.30 -4.85
N HIS A 11 20.37 -1.54 -3.90
CA HIS A 11 20.13 -1.28 -2.48
C HIS A 11 20.02 0.21 -2.19
N THR A 12 20.97 1.00 -2.69
CA THR A 12 20.97 2.45 -2.53
C THR A 12 19.72 3.10 -3.13
N VAL A 13 19.31 2.70 -4.34
CA VAL A 13 18.13 3.27 -5.02
C VAL A 13 16.83 2.91 -4.29
N TYR A 14 16.67 1.65 -3.86
CA TYR A 14 15.47 1.23 -3.15
C TYR A 14 15.36 1.87 -1.76
N HIS A 15 16.49 2.03 -1.07
CA HIS A 15 16.57 2.76 0.20
C HIS A 15 16.20 4.23 0.05
N GLN A 16 16.75 4.90 -0.98
CA GLN A 16 16.42 6.29 -1.31
C GLN A 16 14.93 6.47 -1.64
N LEU A 17 14.33 5.54 -2.41
CA LEU A 17 12.90 5.55 -2.68
C LEU A 17 12.10 5.52 -1.38
N LEU A 18 12.38 4.55 -0.50
CA LEU A 18 11.63 4.38 0.75
C LEU A 18 11.78 5.58 1.68
N SER A 19 12.99 6.11 1.80
CA SER A 19 13.24 7.34 2.54
C SER A 19 12.43 8.49 1.95
N THR A 20 12.44 8.65 0.63
CA THR A 20 11.65 9.68 -0.06
C THR A 20 10.16 9.51 0.19
N ILE A 21 9.62 8.30 0.14
CA ILE A 21 8.19 8.04 0.43
C ILE A 21 7.85 8.45 1.87
N ILE A 22 8.68 8.04 2.83
CA ILE A 22 8.45 8.33 4.26
C ILE A 22 8.58 9.83 4.56
N ASP A 23 9.54 10.52 3.93
CA ASP A 23 9.79 11.95 4.17
C ASP A 23 8.79 12.86 3.45
N SER A 24 8.25 12.42 2.31
CA SER A 24 7.35 13.23 1.46
C SER A 24 5.87 12.91 1.63
N SER A 25 5.51 11.97 2.51
CA SER A 25 4.13 11.55 2.73
C SER A 25 3.82 11.27 4.19
N PHE A 26 2.56 10.97 4.49
CA PHE A 26 2.14 10.54 5.83
C PHE A 26 2.29 9.03 6.05
N TRP A 27 2.74 8.28 5.04
CA TRP A 27 2.95 6.84 5.16
C TRP A 27 4.22 6.56 5.96
N TYR A 28 4.12 5.74 6.99
CA TYR A 28 5.25 5.46 7.88
C TYR A 28 5.49 3.96 8.05
N TYR A 29 6.74 3.60 8.28
CA TYR A 29 7.09 2.25 8.71
C TYR A 29 6.94 2.14 10.24
N PRO A 30 6.16 1.19 10.77
CA PRO A 30 5.87 1.13 12.22
C PRO A 30 7.10 0.80 13.09
N HIS A 31 8.17 0.25 12.52
CA HIS A 31 9.38 -0.15 13.25
C HIS A 31 10.64 0.53 12.66
N PRO A 32 10.73 1.87 12.71
CA PRO A 32 11.77 2.64 12.00
C PRO A 32 13.21 2.19 12.32
N GLN A 33 13.45 1.72 13.55
CA GLN A 33 14.75 1.23 14.00
C GLN A 33 15.26 -0.01 13.24
N ASN A 34 14.37 -0.77 12.60
CA ASN A 34 14.71 -1.99 11.85
C ASN A 34 14.56 -1.78 10.33
N LEU A 35 14.34 -0.55 9.86
CA LEU A 35 14.02 -0.29 8.45
C LEU A 35 15.18 -0.70 7.52
N ASP A 36 16.42 -0.37 7.87
CA ASP A 36 17.61 -0.68 7.06
C ASP A 36 17.85 -2.19 6.94
N ASP A 37 17.72 -2.93 8.05
CA ASP A 37 17.81 -4.39 8.07
C ASP A 37 16.69 -5.02 7.24
N ARG A 38 15.49 -4.44 7.31
CA ARG A 38 14.33 -4.91 6.54
C ARG A 38 14.51 -4.68 5.04
N ILE A 39 15.03 -3.52 4.64
CA ILE A 39 15.39 -3.20 3.25
C ILE A 39 16.41 -4.21 2.73
N THR A 40 17.47 -4.43 3.51
CA THR A 40 18.53 -5.39 3.16
C THR A 40 17.96 -6.80 3.01
N THR A 41 17.07 -7.21 3.91
CA THR A 41 16.37 -8.50 3.81
C THR A 41 15.54 -8.57 2.53
N ALA A 42 14.65 -7.61 2.27
CA ALA A 42 13.79 -7.61 1.09
C ALA A 42 14.59 -7.70 -0.22
N ILE A 43 15.72 -6.98 -0.31
CA ILE A 43 16.61 -7.04 -1.47
C ILE A 43 17.36 -8.37 -1.56
N THR A 44 17.76 -9.00 -0.45
CA THR A 44 18.57 -10.23 -0.50
C THR A 44 17.71 -11.46 -0.72
N THR A 45 16.61 -11.61 0.00
CA THR A 45 15.71 -12.76 -0.08
C THR A 45 14.72 -12.66 -1.23
N GLY A 46 14.48 -11.45 -1.78
CA GLY A 46 13.48 -11.22 -2.82
C GLY A 46 12.03 -11.19 -2.30
N ASP A 47 11.83 -11.27 -0.98
CA ASP A 47 10.54 -11.20 -0.29
C ASP A 47 10.87 -11.06 1.22
N PRO A 48 10.36 -10.08 2.00
CA PRO A 48 9.01 -9.54 1.85
C PRO A 48 8.89 -8.02 1.71
N ALA A 49 7.84 -7.60 1.00
CA ALA A 49 7.44 -6.20 0.82
C ALA A 49 7.49 -5.41 2.13
N ILE A 50 7.83 -4.12 2.01
CA ILE A 50 7.85 -3.19 3.13
C ILE A 50 6.47 -2.58 3.25
N ARG A 51 5.79 -2.90 4.36
CA ARG A 51 4.45 -2.43 4.67
C ARG A 51 4.52 -1.12 5.44
N LEU A 52 4.06 -0.06 4.80
CA LEU A 52 3.84 1.25 5.39
C LEU A 52 2.39 1.37 5.85
N MET A 53 2.17 2.10 6.93
CA MET A 53 0.86 2.40 7.51
C MET A 53 0.52 3.87 7.32
N HIS A 54 -0.77 4.17 7.23
CA HIS A 54 -1.26 5.55 7.26
C HIS A 54 -1.82 5.88 8.66
N PRO A 55 -1.59 7.07 9.21
CA PRO A 55 -1.98 7.40 10.59
C PRO A 55 -3.49 7.49 10.82
N THR A 56 -4.30 7.60 9.77
CA THR A 56 -5.74 7.87 9.91
C THR A 56 -6.62 6.92 9.10
N THR A 57 -6.06 5.91 8.46
CA THR A 57 -6.84 4.91 7.69
C THR A 57 -6.36 3.52 8.04
N SER A 58 -7.22 2.52 7.87
CA SER A 58 -6.85 1.10 8.04
C SER A 58 -5.97 0.55 6.91
N ALA A 59 -5.82 1.28 5.80
CA ALA A 59 -5.07 0.85 4.64
C ALA A 59 -3.56 0.70 4.90
N THR A 60 -2.93 -0.23 4.18
CA THR A 60 -1.48 -0.42 4.15
C THR A 60 -0.95 -0.19 2.75
N LEU A 61 0.22 0.44 2.66
CA LEU A 61 0.95 0.64 1.41
C LEU A 61 2.14 -0.30 1.40
N GLU A 62 2.13 -1.29 0.53
CA GLU A 62 3.24 -2.20 0.30
C GLU A 62 4.18 -1.61 -0.75
N VAL A 63 5.46 -1.54 -0.40
CA VAL A 63 6.54 -1.23 -1.33
C VAL A 63 7.29 -2.53 -1.59
N GLU A 64 7.19 -3.04 -2.81
CA GLU A 64 7.77 -4.31 -3.23
C GLU A 64 8.96 -4.06 -4.16
N TYR A 65 10.14 -4.56 -3.80
CA TYR A 65 11.32 -4.49 -4.65
C TYR A 65 11.21 -5.49 -5.80
N THR A 66 10.92 -4.99 -7.00
CA THR A 66 10.65 -5.78 -8.21
C THR A 66 11.58 -5.36 -9.35
N PRO A 67 12.91 -5.53 -9.21
CA PRO A 67 13.87 -5.02 -10.18
C PRO A 67 13.76 -5.78 -11.51
N THR A 68 13.24 -5.10 -12.51
CA THR A 68 13.18 -5.48 -13.92
C THR A 68 13.81 -4.35 -14.76
N THR A 69 13.80 -4.47 -16.09
CA THR A 69 14.27 -3.40 -16.98
C THR A 69 13.49 -2.11 -16.85
N ASP A 70 12.19 -2.20 -16.59
CA ASP A 70 11.25 -1.08 -16.69
C ASP A 70 10.66 -0.67 -15.33
N THR A 71 10.71 -1.57 -14.35
CA THR A 71 10.19 -1.38 -13.00
C THR A 71 11.30 -1.69 -12.00
N PHE A 72 11.52 -0.83 -11.00
CA PHE A 72 12.45 -1.12 -9.90
C PHE A 72 11.73 -1.43 -8.59
N ALA A 73 10.54 -0.88 -8.41
CA ALA A 73 9.68 -1.13 -7.27
C ALA A 73 8.21 -1.05 -7.69
N THR A 74 7.35 -1.74 -6.97
CA THR A 74 5.90 -1.64 -7.15
C THR A 74 5.29 -1.17 -5.84
N LEU A 75 4.48 -0.12 -5.91
CA LEU A 75 3.62 0.31 -4.82
C LEU A 75 2.30 -0.44 -4.94
N ALA A 76 1.79 -1.02 -3.85
CA ALA A 76 0.49 -1.66 -3.79
C ALA A 76 -0.31 -1.15 -2.59
N LEU A 77 -1.51 -0.63 -2.83
CA LEU A 77 -2.42 -0.21 -1.77
C LEU A 77 -3.35 -1.37 -1.41
N ASN A 78 -3.30 -1.79 -0.15
CA ASN A 78 -4.15 -2.83 0.41
C ASN A 78 -5.12 -2.22 1.42
N ALA A 79 -6.40 -2.49 1.25
CA ALA A 79 -7.45 -2.07 2.17
C ALA A 79 -8.54 -3.14 2.24
N ALA A 80 -8.36 -4.10 3.16
CA ALA A 80 -9.38 -5.09 3.46
C ALA A 80 -10.45 -4.48 4.37
N LEU A 81 -11.73 -4.73 4.08
CA LEU A 81 -12.83 -4.36 4.98
C LEU A 81 -12.72 -5.10 6.32
N ASP A 82 -12.35 -6.38 6.26
CA ASP A 82 -11.99 -7.20 7.42
C ASP A 82 -10.77 -8.07 7.04
N PRO A 83 -9.58 -7.84 7.60
CA PRO A 83 -8.39 -8.61 7.31
C PRO A 83 -8.44 -10.06 7.82
N THR A 84 -9.47 -10.43 8.59
CA THR A 84 -9.66 -11.80 9.10
C THR A 84 -10.56 -12.66 8.23
N LEU A 85 -11.29 -12.06 7.28
CA LEU A 85 -12.17 -12.79 6.38
C LEU A 85 -11.39 -13.34 5.17
N GLU A 86 -11.53 -14.63 4.91
CA GLU A 86 -11.12 -15.19 3.63
C GLU A 86 -12.06 -14.65 2.53
N SER A 87 -11.49 -14.36 1.35
CA SER A 87 -12.15 -13.69 0.22
C SER A 87 -13.27 -14.50 -0.49
N LYS A 88 -13.97 -15.39 0.22
CA LYS A 88 -14.82 -16.45 -0.36
C LYS A 88 -16.32 -16.12 -0.44
N ASP A 89 -16.78 -14.97 0.05
CA ASP A 89 -18.20 -14.57 -0.07
C ASP A 89 -18.48 -13.81 -1.37
N ALA A 90 -18.81 -14.56 -2.43
CA ALA A 90 -18.78 -14.09 -3.82
C ALA A 90 -19.61 -12.83 -4.13
N TYR A 91 -20.80 -12.64 -3.54
CA TYR A 91 -21.67 -11.51 -3.90
C TYR A 91 -21.27 -10.18 -3.23
N PHE A 92 -20.93 -10.24 -1.94
CA PHE A 92 -20.48 -9.07 -1.19
C PHE A 92 -19.04 -8.70 -1.60
N ALA A 93 -18.15 -9.69 -1.69
CA ALA A 93 -16.77 -9.48 -2.13
C ALA A 93 -16.71 -8.91 -3.56
N GLY A 94 -17.56 -9.38 -4.48
CA GLY A 94 -17.61 -8.85 -5.85
C GLY A 94 -18.06 -7.39 -5.93
N SER A 95 -19.07 -7.00 -5.14
CA SER A 95 -19.56 -5.61 -5.11
C SER A 95 -18.55 -4.66 -4.43
N LEU A 96 -17.92 -5.12 -3.35
CA LEU A 96 -16.85 -4.38 -2.68
C LEU A 96 -15.65 -4.19 -3.62
N ALA A 97 -15.19 -5.26 -4.27
CA ALA A 97 -14.10 -5.24 -5.23
C ALA A 97 -14.35 -4.28 -6.40
N LEU A 98 -15.57 -4.28 -6.95
CA LEU A 98 -15.95 -3.33 -7.99
C LEU A 98 -15.93 -1.89 -7.48
N THR A 99 -16.42 -1.66 -6.26
CA THR A 99 -16.43 -0.32 -5.66
C THR A 99 -15.01 0.18 -5.40
N HIS A 100 -14.10 -0.66 -4.87
CA HIS A 100 -12.68 -0.35 -4.75
C HIS A 100 -12.07 0.05 -6.10
N LYS A 101 -12.34 -0.73 -7.16
CA LYS A 101 -11.87 -0.42 -8.52
C LYS A 101 -12.38 0.96 -8.99
N LEU A 102 -13.64 1.28 -8.75
CA LEU A 102 -14.24 2.56 -9.15
C LEU A 102 -13.61 3.74 -8.39
N ILE A 103 -13.37 3.59 -7.09
CA ILE A 103 -12.68 4.60 -6.28
C ILE A 103 -11.23 4.78 -6.77
N GLY A 104 -10.51 3.68 -7.01
CA GLY A 104 -9.15 3.75 -7.56
C GLY A 104 -9.12 4.41 -8.94
N ALA A 105 -10.12 4.14 -9.78
CA ALA A 105 -10.24 4.74 -11.11
C ALA A 105 -10.52 6.24 -11.07
N SER A 106 -11.24 6.76 -10.07
CA SER A 106 -11.47 8.21 -9.94
C SER A 106 -10.22 9.01 -9.59
N HIS A 107 -9.16 8.35 -9.12
CA HIS A 107 -7.87 8.95 -8.79
C HIS A 107 -6.74 8.45 -9.69
N GLN A 108 -7.08 7.89 -10.86
CA GLN A 108 -6.12 7.29 -11.75
C GLN A 108 -5.11 8.32 -12.28
N THR A 109 -3.83 7.95 -12.19
CA THR A 109 -2.73 8.59 -12.93
C THR A 109 -2.20 7.61 -13.97
N PRO A 110 -1.37 8.03 -14.95
CA PRO A 110 -0.80 7.12 -15.95
C PRO A 110 -0.06 5.91 -15.38
N HIS A 111 0.41 6.00 -14.13
CA HIS A 111 1.16 4.96 -13.45
C HIS A 111 0.31 4.12 -12.49
N LEU A 112 -0.95 4.50 -12.23
CA LEU A 112 -1.82 3.78 -11.31
C LEU A 112 -2.75 2.83 -12.06
N THR A 113 -2.80 1.59 -11.60
CA THR A 113 -3.69 0.55 -12.10
C THR A 113 -4.63 0.12 -10.97
N PRO A 114 -5.93 0.45 -11.05
CA PRO A 114 -6.94 -0.04 -10.10
C PRO A 114 -7.27 -1.52 -10.34
N HIS A 115 -7.51 -2.26 -9.25
CA HIS A 115 -7.86 -3.68 -9.26
C HIS A 115 -9.28 -3.90 -8.74
N ALA A 116 -9.98 -4.88 -9.32
CA ALA A 116 -11.25 -5.36 -8.79
C ALA A 116 -11.00 -6.49 -7.78
N ASP A 117 -10.49 -6.14 -6.60
CA ASP A 117 -10.21 -7.07 -5.52
C ASP A 117 -10.68 -6.51 -4.16
N PRO A 118 -11.22 -7.35 -3.25
CA PRO A 118 -11.72 -6.90 -1.96
C PRO A 118 -10.62 -6.43 -0.98
N ILE A 119 -9.34 -6.66 -1.29
CA ILE A 119 -8.18 -6.30 -0.47
C ILE A 119 -7.19 -5.46 -1.27
N TYR A 120 -6.76 -5.92 -2.45
CA TYR A 120 -5.79 -5.23 -3.29
C TYR A 120 -6.47 -4.16 -4.15
N VAL A 121 -6.29 -2.89 -3.80
CA VAL A 121 -7.06 -1.81 -4.42
C VAL A 121 -6.42 -1.29 -5.70
N LEU A 122 -5.12 -1.01 -5.66
CA LEU A 122 -4.39 -0.44 -6.78
C LEU A 122 -2.91 -0.80 -6.71
N THR A 123 -2.24 -0.73 -7.85
CA THR A 123 -0.79 -0.83 -7.95
C THR A 123 -0.22 0.33 -8.77
N ALA A 124 1.03 0.71 -8.46
CA ALA A 124 1.82 1.63 -9.26
C ALA A 124 3.24 1.08 -9.42
N PRO A 125 3.61 0.55 -10.60
CA PRO A 125 5.01 0.27 -10.91
C PRO A 125 5.78 1.59 -11.00
N LEU A 126 6.92 1.64 -10.36
CA LEU A 126 7.86 2.76 -10.40
C LEU A 126 9.02 2.40 -11.30
N SER A 127 9.32 3.29 -12.24
CA SER A 127 10.46 3.17 -13.14
C SER A 127 11.69 3.85 -12.52
N PRO A 128 12.92 3.39 -12.80
CA PRO A 128 14.14 4.10 -12.41
C PRO A 128 14.17 5.58 -12.85
N GLN A 129 13.37 5.96 -13.85
CA GLN A 129 13.25 7.33 -14.33
C GLN A 129 12.12 8.14 -13.66
N THR A 130 11.34 7.52 -12.76
CA THR A 130 10.26 8.22 -12.05
C THR A 130 10.83 9.39 -11.25
N THR A 131 10.36 10.58 -11.58
CA THR A 131 10.77 11.82 -10.92
C THR A 131 10.13 11.97 -9.53
N THR A 132 10.70 12.82 -8.68
CA THR A 132 10.11 13.15 -7.37
C THR A 132 8.70 13.72 -7.53
N ASP A 133 8.46 14.58 -8.52
CA ASP A 133 7.13 15.17 -8.78
C ASP A 133 6.10 14.11 -9.17
N GLU A 134 6.48 13.14 -10.01
CA GLU A 134 5.62 12.00 -10.37
C GLU A 134 5.33 11.13 -9.16
N LEU A 135 6.36 10.82 -8.35
CA LEU A 135 6.20 10.06 -7.12
C LEU A 135 5.24 10.75 -6.15
N THR A 136 5.38 12.06 -5.93
CA THR A 136 4.48 12.84 -5.06
C THR A 136 3.03 12.81 -5.57
N ARG A 137 2.81 12.89 -6.89
CA ARG A 137 1.46 12.75 -7.48
C ARG A 137 0.88 11.35 -7.26
N ILE A 138 1.69 10.31 -7.45
CA ILE A 138 1.29 8.92 -7.19
C ILE A 138 0.90 8.76 -5.72
N LEU A 139 1.77 9.18 -4.79
CA LEU A 139 1.51 9.08 -3.35
C LEU A 139 0.28 9.86 -2.92
N SER A 140 0.06 11.06 -3.47
CA SER A 140 -1.13 11.86 -3.19
C SER A 140 -2.42 11.17 -3.66
N ALA A 141 -2.40 10.55 -4.84
CA ALA A 141 -3.53 9.78 -5.36
C ALA A 141 -3.78 8.51 -4.52
N ILE A 142 -2.72 7.81 -4.09
CA ILE A 142 -2.81 6.66 -3.18
C ILE A 142 -3.44 7.06 -1.85
N THR A 143 -2.98 8.15 -1.21
CA THR A 143 -3.54 8.67 0.04
C THR A 143 -5.00 9.10 -0.12
N THR A 144 -5.34 9.78 -1.23
CA THR A 144 -6.75 10.17 -1.48
C THR A 144 -7.64 8.94 -1.64
N THR A 145 -7.15 7.92 -2.35
CA THR A 145 -7.85 6.65 -2.51
C THR A 145 -8.03 5.92 -1.17
N SER A 146 -7.01 5.88 -0.32
CA SER A 146 -7.11 5.21 0.99
C SER A 146 -8.16 5.86 1.89
N HIS A 147 -8.25 7.19 1.91
CA HIS A 147 -9.30 7.91 2.64
C HIS A 147 -10.69 7.63 2.10
N ALA A 148 -10.88 7.59 0.78
CA ALA A 148 -12.18 7.30 0.19
C ALA A 148 -12.64 5.86 0.51
N ILE A 149 -11.71 4.91 0.56
CA ILE A 149 -12.00 3.53 0.94
C ILE A 149 -12.29 3.40 2.43
N ASP A 150 -11.53 4.07 3.29
CA ASP A 150 -11.79 4.08 4.73
C ASP A 150 -13.17 4.69 5.06
N ALA A 151 -13.57 5.74 4.34
CA ALA A 151 -14.92 6.30 4.43
C ALA A 151 -16.00 5.30 3.96
N LEU A 152 -15.77 4.57 2.86
CA LEU A 152 -16.66 3.49 2.42
C LEU A 152 -16.79 2.40 3.49
N HIS A 153 -15.66 1.93 4.04
CA HIS A 153 -15.63 0.91 5.09
C HIS A 153 -16.37 1.38 6.33
N THR A 154 -16.15 2.63 6.75
CA THR A 154 -16.90 3.24 7.86
C THR A 154 -18.40 3.27 7.60
N ASN A 155 -18.82 3.63 6.39
CA ASN A 155 -20.25 3.66 6.00
C ASN A 155 -20.89 2.27 5.99
N ILE A 156 -20.14 1.22 5.63
CA ILE A 156 -20.59 -0.17 5.67
C ILE A 156 -20.66 -0.67 7.13
N CYS A 157 -19.62 -0.41 7.91
CA CYS A 157 -19.44 -1.01 9.23
C CYS A 157 -20.21 -0.31 10.34
N SER A 158 -20.35 1.02 10.30
CA SER A 158 -21.00 1.80 11.36
C SER A 158 -22.43 1.32 11.67
N PRO A 159 -23.32 1.09 10.67
CA PRO A 159 -24.66 0.55 10.92
C PRO A 159 -24.66 -0.88 11.47
N LEU A 160 -23.64 -1.66 11.15
CA LEU A 160 -23.52 -3.07 11.49
C LEU A 160 -22.82 -3.30 12.85
N LYS A 161 -22.22 -2.26 13.45
CA LYS A 161 -21.38 -2.31 14.66
C LYS A 161 -22.01 -3.05 15.85
N GLN A 162 -23.33 -3.03 15.98
CA GLN A 162 -24.04 -3.73 17.06
C GLN A 162 -24.28 -5.23 16.81
N TYR A 163 -23.99 -5.71 15.59
CA TYR A 163 -24.31 -7.06 15.11
C TYR A 163 -23.10 -7.89 14.66
N VAL A 164 -21.95 -7.26 14.38
CA VAL A 164 -20.74 -7.94 13.84
C VAL A 164 -19.49 -7.67 14.67
N HIS A 165 -18.48 -8.52 14.47
CA HIS A 165 -17.22 -8.57 15.21
C HIS A 165 -16.48 -7.21 15.21
N PRO A 166 -15.75 -6.87 16.28
CA PRO A 166 -15.04 -5.58 16.43
C PRO A 166 -13.97 -5.26 15.37
N VAL A 167 -13.63 -6.18 14.47
CA VAL A 167 -12.61 -5.93 13.43
C VAL A 167 -13.10 -4.90 12.41
N CYS A 168 -14.40 -4.94 12.06
CA CYS A 168 -15.13 -3.88 11.35
C CYS A 168 -15.14 -2.51 12.07
N THR A 169 -14.57 -2.42 13.28
CA THR A 169 -14.62 -1.23 14.14
C THR A 169 -13.26 -0.83 14.68
N SER A 170 -12.18 -1.45 14.18
CA SER A 170 -10.83 -1.09 14.57
C SER A 170 -10.54 0.34 14.12
N ILE A 171 -10.63 1.25 15.09
CA ILE A 171 -10.30 2.67 14.93
C ILE A 171 -8.88 2.71 14.36
N PRO A 172 -8.59 3.53 13.32
CA PRO A 172 -7.23 3.76 12.89
C PRO A 172 -6.36 4.04 14.12
N PRO A 173 -5.11 3.55 14.19
CA PRO A 173 -4.23 3.89 15.30
C PRO A 173 -4.26 5.40 15.49
N LYS A 174 -4.45 5.88 16.74
CA LYS A 174 -4.53 7.32 17.00
C LYS A 174 -3.37 8.01 16.26
N PRO A 175 -3.61 9.09 15.50
CA PRO A 175 -2.52 9.86 14.92
C PRO A 175 -1.56 10.21 16.06
N ARG A 176 -0.27 9.93 15.88
CA ARG A 176 0.73 10.32 16.87
C ARG A 176 0.57 11.82 17.09
N ASP A 177 0.33 12.21 18.34
CA ASP A 177 0.54 13.58 18.77
C ASP A 177 2.02 13.88 18.45
N THR A 178 2.25 14.73 17.46
CA THR A 178 3.57 15.27 17.09
C THR A 178 4.16 16.09 18.22
#